data_AF-A0A502ZHI4-F1
#
_entry.id   AF-A0A502ZHI4-F1
#
_cell.length_a   1.000
_cell.length_b   1.000
_cell.length_c   1.000
_cell.angle_alpha   90.00
_cell.angle_beta   90.00
_cell.angle_gamma   90.00
#
_symmetry.space_group_name_H-M   'P 1'
#
loop_
_entity.id
_entity.type
_entity.pdbx_description
1 polymer ?
#
loop_
_entity_poly.entity_id
_entity_poly.type
_entity_poly.pdbx_seq_one_letter_code
_entity_poly.pdbx_strand_id
1 'polypeptide(L)'
;MGQRAFITLIILLAVLVALSATPFPGAMIGFLFGIAIAFFVAGPVMLIGKVLENNGMAISGQTALWMLGGFYALFVLFAVLQIWRRLQSGEADQARSVGLRLALLVALPSMAWLSLNAMQDAWP
;
A
#
# COMPACT_ATOMS: atom_id res chain seq x y z
N MET A 1 3.45 -22.47 6.53
CA MET A 1 4.26 -21.43 7.21
C MET A 1 4.08 -21.62 8.71
N GLY A 2 5.16 -21.80 9.49
CA GLY A 2 5.01 -22.03 10.93
C GLY A 2 4.35 -20.85 11.66
N GLN A 3 3.51 -21.12 12.66
CA GLN A 3 2.82 -20.11 13.46
C GLN A 3 3.78 -19.06 14.05
N ARG A 4 4.97 -19.50 14.48
CA ARG A 4 6.02 -18.61 15.01
C ARG A 4 6.48 -17.60 13.95
N ALA A 5 6.77 -18.07 12.73
CA ALA A 5 7.18 -17.18 11.64
C ALA A 5 6.07 -16.18 11.28
N PHE A 6 4.81 -16.61 11.29
CA PHE A 6 3.67 -15.72 11.04
C PHE A 6 3.59 -14.60 12.09
N ILE A 7 3.68 -14.95 13.37
CA ILE A 7 3.68 -13.97 14.47
C ILE A 7 4.88 -13.02 14.35
N THR A 8 6.07 -13.54 14.09
CA THR A 8 7.28 -12.72 13.88
C THR A 8 7.09 -11.71 12.75
N LEU A 9 6.50 -12.10 11.62
CA LEU A 9 6.23 -11.17 10.52
C LEU A 9 5.22 -10.08 10.90
N ILE A 10 4.16 -10.42 11.64
CA ILE A 10 3.19 -9.43 12.12
C ILE A 10 3.86 -8.42 13.07
N ILE A 11 4.69 -8.90 13.99
CA ILE A 11 5.43 -8.04 14.93
C ILE A 11 6.41 -7.13 14.17
N LEU A 12 7.19 -7.69 13.24
CA LEU A 12 8.12 -6.91 12.42
C LEU A 12 7.38 -5.85 11.59
N LEU A 13 6.23 -6.20 11.02
CA LEU A 13 5.39 -5.26 10.28
C LEU A 13 4.91 -4.12 11.19
N ALA A 14 4.46 -4.43 12.41
CA ALA A 14 4.03 -3.42 13.37
C ALA A 14 5.18 -2.48 13.78
N VAL A 15 6.39 -3.03 14.01
CA VAL A 15 7.59 -2.24 14.30
C VAL A 15 7.94 -1.33 13.13
N LEU A 16 7.85 -1.83 11.89
CA LEU A 16 8.13 -1.03 10.69
C LEU A 16 7.13 0.12 10.53
N VAL A 17 5.85 -0.13 10.78
CA VAL A 17 4.80 0.90 10.81
C VAL A 17 5.10 1.94 11.89
N ALA A 18 5.48 1.52 13.10
CA ALA A 18 5.83 2.45 14.17
C ALA A 18 7.06 3.31 13.82
N LEU A 19 8.09 2.71 13.22
CA LEU A 19 9.29 3.42 12.76
C LEU A 19 8.95 4.47 11.69
N SER A 20 7.99 4.18 10.81
CA SER A 20 7.57 5.12 9.77
C SER A 20 6.99 6.43 10.31
N ALA A 21 6.50 6.44 11.57
CA ALA A 21 5.98 7.64 12.22
C ALA A 21 7.05 8.47 12.96
N THR A 22 8.30 8.00 13.02
CA THR A 22 9.36 8.69 13.76
C THR A 22 10.05 9.76 12.90
N PRO A 23 10.60 10.85 13.47
CA PRO A 23 11.12 11.98 12.67
C PRO A 23 12.25 11.59 11.71
N PHE A 24 13.26 10.85 12.16
CA PHE A 24 14.42 10.51 11.32
C PHE A 24 14.21 9.25 10.47
N PRO A 25 13.96 8.05 11.04
CA PRO A 25 13.65 6.86 10.26
C PRO A 25 12.42 7.03 9.37
N GLY A 26 11.37 7.70 9.88
CA GLY A 26 10.17 7.98 9.11
C GLY A 26 10.42 8.93 7.94
N ALA A 27 11.17 10.02 8.10
CA ALA A 27 11.50 10.87 6.95
C ALA A 27 12.32 10.13 5.88
N MET A 28 13.28 9.28 6.28
CA MET A 28 14.06 8.46 5.34
C MET A 28 13.18 7.47 4.56
N ILE A 29 12.28 6.76 5.25
CA ILE A 29 11.31 5.87 4.62
C ILE A 29 10.42 6.65 3.64
N GLY A 30 10.10 7.90 3.98
CA GLY A 30 9.13 8.73 3.25
C GLY A 30 9.73 9.24 1.97
N PHE A 31 11.01 9.62 2.03
CA PHE A 31 11.82 9.92 0.88
C PHE A 31 11.91 8.74 -0.11
N LEU A 32 12.13 7.51 0.40
CA LEU A 32 12.13 6.31 -0.45
C LEU A 32 10.77 6.04 -1.09
N PHE A 33 9.68 6.22 -0.35
CA PHE A 33 8.33 6.15 -0.92
C PHE A 33 8.10 7.23 -1.98
N GLY A 34 8.56 8.46 -1.74
CA GLY A 34 8.48 9.57 -2.71
C GLY A 34 9.18 9.25 -4.02
N ILE A 35 10.40 8.71 -3.95
CA ILE A 35 11.14 8.21 -5.13
C ILE A 35 10.31 7.11 -5.83
N ALA A 36 9.86 6.11 -5.08
CA ALA A 36 9.12 4.99 -5.67
C ALA A 36 7.84 5.47 -6.37
N ILE A 37 7.07 6.38 -5.76
CA ILE A 37 5.86 6.95 -6.36
C ILE A 37 6.19 7.73 -7.63
N ALA A 38 7.23 8.58 -7.61
CA ALA A 38 7.62 9.37 -8.77
C ALA A 38 7.98 8.50 -9.99
N PHE A 39 8.77 7.44 -9.78
CA PHE A 39 9.25 6.60 -10.88
C PHE A 39 8.27 5.50 -11.30
N PHE A 40 7.58 4.85 -10.35
CA PHE A 40 6.76 3.67 -10.63
C PHE A 40 5.26 3.96 -10.74
N VAL A 41 4.80 5.10 -10.24
CA VAL A 41 3.38 5.49 -10.32
C VAL A 41 3.21 6.67 -11.27
N ALA A 42 3.87 7.79 -11.01
CA ALA A 42 3.66 9.02 -11.78
C ALA A 42 4.05 8.85 -13.25
N GLY A 43 5.21 8.26 -13.56
CA GLY A 43 5.65 8.00 -14.93
C GLY A 43 4.64 7.19 -15.76
N PRO A 44 4.26 5.97 -15.34
CA PRO A 44 3.26 5.16 -16.03
C PRO A 44 1.88 5.82 -16.11
N VAL A 45 1.41 6.48 -15.04
CA VAL A 45 0.12 7.18 -15.04
C VAL A 45 0.12 8.32 -16.05
N MET A 46 1.23 9.05 -16.18
CA MET A 46 1.36 10.14 -17.15
C MET A 46 1.37 9.62 -18.59
N LEU A 47 2.02 8.48 -18.85
CA LEU A 47 1.97 7.81 -20.16
C LEU A 47 0.55 7.36 -20.52
N ILE A 48 -0.16 6.72 -19.57
CA ILE A 48 -1.55 6.31 -19.76
C ILE A 48 -2.45 7.52 -19.99
N GLY A 49 -2.29 8.59 -19.20
CA GLY A 49 -3.02 9.85 -19.36
C GLY A 49 -2.85 10.45 -20.75
N LYS A 50 -1.61 10.49 -21.26
CA LYS A 50 -1.31 11.00 -22.61
C LYS A 50 -1.96 10.14 -23.71
N VAL A 51 -1.99 8.82 -23.54
CA VAL A 51 -2.67 7.92 -24.49
C VAL A 51 -4.19 8.17 -24.47
N LEU A 52 -4.79 8.33 -23.30
CA LEU A 52 -6.23 8.61 -23.16
C LEU A 52 -6.61 9.97 -23.76
N GLU A 53 -5.81 11.00 -23.49
CA GLU A 53 -5.99 12.33 -24.04
C GLU A 53 -5.93 12.32 -25.58
N ASN A 54 -4.97 11.60 -26.16
CA ASN A 54 -4.87 11.40 -27.61
C ASN A 54 -6.10 10.70 -28.22
N ASN A 55 -6.86 9.94 -27.42
CA ASN A 55 -8.10 9.28 -27.82
C ASN A 55 -9.36 10.11 -27.48
N GLY A 56 -9.21 11.40 -27.15
CA GLY A 56 -10.31 12.30 -26.82
C GLY A 56 -10.89 12.10 -25.41
N MET A 57 -10.28 11.27 -24.57
CA MET A 57 -10.68 11.06 -23.18
C MET A 57 -9.82 11.91 -22.25
N ALA A 58 -10.29 13.12 -21.96
CA ALA A 58 -9.66 13.97 -20.96
C ALA A 58 -9.93 13.42 -19.55
N ILE A 59 -8.93 12.75 -18.95
CA ILE A 59 -9.00 12.30 -17.56
C ILE A 59 -8.32 13.33 -16.68
N SER A 60 -9.09 13.96 -15.79
CA SER A 60 -8.51 14.85 -14.79
C SER A 60 -7.64 14.05 -13.80
N GLY A 61 -6.57 14.66 -13.27
CA GLY A 61 -5.74 14.02 -12.24
C GLY A 61 -6.55 13.55 -11.02
N GLN A 62 -7.59 14.30 -10.66
CA GLN A 62 -8.51 13.92 -9.58
C GLN A 62 -9.32 12.66 -9.91
N THR A 63 -9.81 12.52 -11.15
CA THR A 63 -10.51 11.31 -11.60
C THR A 63 -9.59 10.09 -11.59
N ALA A 64 -8.32 10.25 -12.01
CA ALA A 64 -7.33 9.19 -11.97
C ALA A 64 -7.05 8.73 -10.53
N LEU A 65 -6.93 9.66 -9.57
CA LEU A 65 -6.77 9.35 -8.15
C LEU A 65 -7.99 8.61 -7.59
N TRP A 66 -9.21 9.04 -7.94
CA TRP A 66 -10.44 8.36 -7.54
C TRP A 66 -10.55 6.94 -8.10
N MET A 67 -10.18 6.74 -9.37
CA MET A 67 -10.12 5.41 -9.96
C MET A 67 -9.12 4.53 -9.23
N LEU A 68 -7.92 5.04 -8.95
CA LEU A 68 -6.88 4.31 -8.22
C LEU A 68 -7.35 3.92 -6.81
N GLY A 69 -7.99 4.86 -6.10
CA GLY A 69 -8.60 4.61 -4.80
C GLY A 69 -9.71 3.56 -4.85
N GLY A 70 -10.56 3.61 -5.89
CA GLY A 70 -11.61 2.61 -6.14
C GLY A 70 -11.03 1.22 -6.39
N PHE A 71 -10.01 1.09 -7.24
CA PHE A 71 -9.32 -0.18 -7.47
C PHE A 71 -8.70 -0.71 -6.18
N TYR A 72 -8.03 0.14 -5.40
CA TYR A 72 -7.44 -0.25 -4.12
C TYR A 72 -8.52 -0.77 -3.14
N ALA A 73 -9.66 -0.08 -3.03
CA ALA A 73 -10.78 -0.54 -2.19
C ALA A 73 -11.31 -1.91 -2.64
N LEU A 74 -11.44 -2.14 -3.94
CA LEU A 74 -11.84 -3.44 -4.49
C LEU A 74 -10.82 -4.55 -4.16
N PHE A 75 -9.52 -4.27 -4.26
CA PHE A 75 -8.48 -5.23 -3.88
C PHE A 75 -8.55 -5.61 -2.40
N VAL A 76 -8.77 -4.63 -1.52
CA VAL A 76 -8.94 -4.86 -0.08
C VAL A 76 -10.16 -5.74 0.18
N LEU A 77 -11.32 -5.41 -0.39
CA LEU A 77 -12.55 -6.20 -0.24
C LEU A 77 -12.38 -7.63 -0.75
N PHE A 78 -11.77 -7.79 -1.92
CA PHE A 78 -11.50 -9.10 -2.51
C PHE A 78 -10.57 -9.95 -1.63
N ALA A 79 -9.53 -9.33 -1.05
CA ALA A 79 -8.62 -10.01 -0.15
C ALA A 79 -9.31 -10.45 1.16
N VAL A 80 -10.18 -9.60 1.74
CA VAL A 80 -10.99 -9.95 2.92
C VAL A 80 -11.91 -11.15 2.62
N LEU A 81 -12.61 -11.12 1.49
CA LEU A 81 -13.47 -12.23 1.06
C LEU A 81 -12.69 -13.53 0.85
N GLN A 82 -11.47 -13.46 0.30
CA GLN A 82 -10.62 -14.64 0.15
C GLN A 82 -10.19 -15.23 1.50
N ILE A 83 -9.81 -14.39 2.47
CA ILE A 83 -9.45 -14.85 3.82
C ILE A 83 -10.64 -15.54 4.45
N TRP A 84 -11.82 -14.92 4.40
CA TRP A 84 -13.05 -15.47 4.96
C TRP A 84 -13.38 -16.85 4.37
N ARG A 85 -13.38 -16.97 3.04
CA ARG A 85 -13.64 -18.25 2.36
C ARG A 85 -12.62 -19.34 2.72
N ARG A 86 -11.34 -19.00 2.85
CA ARG A 86 -10.28 -19.96 3.19
C ARG A 86 -10.27 -20.36 4.66
N LEU A 87 -10.72 -19.47 5.56
CA LEU A 87 -10.97 -19.85 6.96
C LEU A 87 -12.10 -20.87 7.06
N GLN A 88 -13.16 -20.70 6.25
CA GLN A 88 -14.26 -21.66 6.22
C GLN A 88 -13.85 -23.03 5.64
N SER A 89 -12.89 -23.07 4.71
CA SER A 89 -12.38 -24.33 4.14
C SER A 89 -11.33 -25.05 5.01
N GLY A 90 -10.94 -24.49 6.15
CA GLY A 90 -9.95 -25.09 7.06
C GLY A 90 -8.49 -25.00 6.59
N GLU A 91 -8.21 -24.22 5.53
CA GLU A 91 -6.87 -24.06 4.96
C GLU A 91 -6.06 -22.98 5.71
N ALA A 92 -5.77 -23.24 6.99
CA ALA A 92 -5.18 -22.26 7.90
C ALA A 92 -3.87 -21.63 7.40
N ASP A 93 -3.02 -22.40 6.70
CA ASP A 93 -1.75 -21.89 6.18
C ASP A 93 -1.92 -20.97 4.96
N GLN A 94 -2.91 -21.23 4.11
CA GLN A 94 -3.23 -20.33 3.00
C GLN A 94 -3.98 -19.08 3.49
N ALA A 95 -4.87 -19.23 4.48
CA ALA A 95 -5.52 -18.09 5.12
C ALA A 95 -4.49 -17.11 5.74
N ARG A 96 -3.43 -17.62 6.38
CA ARG A 96 -2.33 -16.80 6.92
C ARG A 96 -1.56 -16.04 5.83
N SER A 97 -1.26 -16.67 4.70
CA SER A 97 -0.52 -16.00 3.62
C SER A 97 -1.34 -14.92 2.95
N VAL A 98 -2.63 -15.14 2.73
CA VAL A 98 -3.55 -14.11 2.22
C VAL A 98 -3.77 -13.01 3.28
N GLY A 99 -3.83 -13.37 4.56
CA GLY A 99 -3.88 -12.42 5.68
C GLY A 99 -2.66 -11.50 5.72
N LEU A 100 -1.46 -12.03 5.54
CA LEU A 100 -0.22 -11.23 5.42
C LEU A 100 -0.25 -10.30 4.21
N ARG A 101 -0.77 -10.76 3.06
CA ARG A 101 -0.93 -9.91 1.87
C ARG A 101 -1.89 -8.76 2.13
N LEU A 102 -3.01 -9.01 2.81
CA LEU A 102 -3.93 -7.96 3.22
C LEU A 102 -3.28 -7.00 4.22
N ALA A 103 -2.54 -7.52 5.21
CA ALA A 103 -1.83 -6.70 6.17
C ALA A 103 -0.81 -5.79 5.48
N LEU A 104 -0.08 -6.28 4.46
CA LEU A 104 0.82 -5.49 3.65
C LEU A 104 0.09 -4.45 2.79
N LEU A 105 -1.04 -4.83 2.19
CA LEU A 105 -1.88 -3.90 1.41
C LEU A 105 -2.27 -2.68 2.26
N VAL A 106 -2.60 -2.87 3.54
CA VAL A 106 -2.95 -1.77 4.46
C VAL A 106 -1.71 -1.07 5.02
N ALA A 107 -0.70 -1.82 5.43
CA ALA A 107 0.46 -1.28 6.13
C ALA A 107 1.34 -0.40 5.22
N LEU A 108 1.47 -0.72 3.93
CA LEU A 108 2.29 0.06 2.99
C LEU A 108 1.76 1.49 2.80
N PRO A 109 0.46 1.71 2.48
CA PRO A 109 -0.12 3.05 2.45
C PRO A 109 -0.06 3.78 3.79
N SER A 110 -0.30 3.09 4.91
CA SER A 110 -0.18 3.69 6.25
C SER A 110 1.24 4.15 6.53
N MET A 111 2.24 3.33 6.20
CA MET A 111 3.65 3.70 6.31
C MET A 111 3.96 4.91 5.45
N ALA A 112 3.60 4.89 4.16
CA ALA A 112 3.82 6.02 3.26
C ALA A 112 3.19 7.31 3.79
N TRP A 113 1.96 7.25 4.31
CA TRP A 113 1.28 8.41 4.89
C TRP A 113 1.98 8.95 6.15
N LEU A 114 2.24 8.09 7.14
CA LEU A 114 2.92 8.49 8.39
C LEU A 114 4.29 9.09 8.12
N SER A 115 4.97 8.51 7.15
CA SER A 115 6.32 8.83 6.75
C SER A 115 6.42 10.12 5.94
N LEU A 116 5.41 10.42 5.11
CA LEU A 116 5.26 11.73 4.47
C LEU A 116 4.98 12.83 5.50
N ASN A 117 4.14 12.57 6.49
CA ASN A 117 3.89 13.54 7.57
C ASN A 117 5.17 13.81 8.37
N ALA A 118 5.90 12.75 8.76
CA ALA A 118 7.18 12.89 9.45
C ALA A 118 8.22 13.67 8.62
N MET A 119 8.23 13.49 7.29
CA MET A 119 9.09 14.26 6.39
C MET A 119 8.68 15.73 6.32
N GLN A 120 7.38 16.03 6.25
CA GLN A 120 6.86 17.42 6.26
C GLN A 120 7.19 18.12 7.57
N ASP A 121 7.01 17.44 8.70
CA ASP A 121 7.31 17.99 10.03
C ASP A 121 8.82 18.22 10.25
N ALA A 122 9.66 17.43 9.59
CA ALA A 122 11.12 17.55 9.66
C ALA A 122 11.71 18.55 8.64
N TRP A 123 10.91 19.03 7.69
CA TRP A 123 11.35 19.98 6.67
C TRP A 123 11.14 21.42 7.16
N PRO A 124 12.18 22.28 7.18
CA PRO A 124 12.09 23.65 7.66
C PRO A 124 11.32 24.59 6.72
#